data_AF-A0A078MDG6-F1
#
_entry.id   AF-A0A078MDG6-F1
#
_cell.length_a   1.000
_cell.length_b   1.000
_cell.length_c   1.000
_cell.angle_alpha   90.00
_cell.angle_beta   90.00
_cell.angle_gamma   90.00
#
_symmetry.space_group_name_H-M   'P 1'
#
loop_
_entity.id
_entity.type
_entity.pdbx_description
1 polymer ?
#
loop_
_entity_poly.entity_id
_entity_poly.type
_entity_poly.pdbx_seq_one_letter_code
_entity_poly.pdbx_strand_id
1 'polypeptide(L)'
;MNKVIHWLLTGAITVVIAMTSWLIASFSLFATPEGTSIFSLDFLVAGIIFIIPLLVVILLILALTRNAMKWVYRGYMLATLEMLVLVGLVYASLPFTLFVIGIVVVSIISIFGIRQVTKRS
;
A
#
# COMPACT_ATOMS: atom_id res chain seq x y z
N MET A 1 11.50 -21.77 2.97
CA MET A 1 12.13 -20.51 3.47
C MET A 1 11.93 -20.47 4.98
N ASN A 2 12.95 -20.06 5.76
CA ASN A 2 12.82 -19.98 7.22
C ASN A 2 11.82 -18.88 7.61
N LYS A 3 10.96 -19.13 8.61
CA LYS A 3 9.97 -18.17 9.14
C LYS A 3 10.60 -16.84 9.53
N VAL A 4 11.86 -16.87 9.98
CA VAL A 4 12.67 -15.68 10.29
C VAL A 4 12.89 -14.81 9.05
N ILE A 5 13.19 -15.40 7.90
CA ILE A 5 13.41 -14.66 6.65
C ILE A 5 12.12 -13.97 6.20
N HIS A 6 10.97 -14.62 6.35
CA HIS A 6 9.69 -14.01 6.05
C HIS A 6 9.39 -12.79 6.93
N TRP A 7 9.69 -12.87 8.22
CA TRP A 7 9.54 -11.72 9.12
C TRP A 7 10.47 -10.56 8.76
N LEU A 8 11.73 -10.86 8.43
CA LEU A 8 12.70 -9.86 7.97
C LEU A 8 12.23 -9.18 6.68
N LEU A 9 11.75 -9.95 5.70
CA LEU A 9 11.21 -9.41 4.45
C LEU A 9 9.96 -8.55 4.69
N THR A 10 9.03 -9.01 5.53
CA THR A 10 7.84 -8.23 5.87
C THR A 10 8.21 -6.92 6.58
N GLY A 11 9.19 -6.94 7.48
CA GLY A 11 9.71 -5.73 8.12
C GLY A 11 10.31 -4.76 7.11
N ALA A 12 11.17 -5.24 6.22
CA ALA A 12 11.77 -4.41 5.17
C ALA A 12 10.72 -3.78 4.24
N ILE A 13 9.74 -4.58 3.78
CA ILE A 13 8.62 -4.10 2.95
C ILE A 13 7.80 -3.04 3.69
N THR A 14 7.54 -3.24 4.98
CA THR A 14 6.79 -2.28 5.81
C THR A 14 7.48 -0.92 5.86
N VAL A 15 8.79 -0.91 6.12
CA VAL A 15 9.57 0.33 6.19
C VAL A 15 9.57 1.04 4.84
N VAL A 16 9.83 0.30 3.76
CA VAL A 16 9.89 0.86 2.41
C VAL A 16 8.53 1.46 2.01
N ILE A 17 7.44 0.73 2.22
CA ILE A 17 6.09 1.18 1.91
C ILE A 17 5.71 2.41 2.74
N ALA A 18 6.01 2.42 4.05
CA ALA A 18 5.67 3.54 4.92
C ALA A 18 6.46 4.80 4.55
N MET A 19 7.74 4.68 4.18
CA MET A 19 8.55 5.82 3.76
C MET A 19 8.07 6.39 2.43
N THR A 20 7.74 5.54 1.44
CA THR A 20 7.27 6.01 0.13
C THR A 20 5.88 6.61 0.21
N SER A 21 4.95 5.98 0.94
CA SER A 21 3.59 6.50 1.12
C SER A 21 3.60 7.83 1.87
N TRP A 22 4.44 7.98 2.90
CA TRP A 22 4.60 9.24 3.63
C TRP A 22 5.10 10.37 2.73
N LEU A 23 6.14 10.12 1.94
CA LEU A 23 6.70 11.12 1.02
C LEU A 23 5.63 11.62 0.04
N ILE A 24 4.89 10.71 -0.59
CA ILE A 24 3.87 11.07 -1.59
C ILE A 24 2.66 11.75 -0.93
N ALA A 25 2.21 11.26 0.23
CA ALA A 25 1.12 11.90 0.97
C ALA A 25 1.52 13.31 1.43
N SER A 26 2.76 13.51 1.89
CA SER A 26 3.27 14.83 2.28
C SER A 26 3.37 15.79 1.09
N PHE A 27 3.72 15.30 -0.10
CA PHE A 27 3.71 16.10 -1.31
C PHE A 27 2.29 16.59 -1.64
N SER A 28 1.29 15.70 -1.55
CA SER A 28 -0.10 16.07 -1.77
C SER A 28 -0.63 17.08 -0.75
N LEU A 29 -0.14 17.08 0.49
CA LEU A 29 -0.61 17.97 1.55
C LEU A 29 0.07 19.34 1.56
N PHE A 30 1.37 19.39 1.24
CA PHE A 30 2.21 20.57 1.49
C PHE A 30 2.84 21.19 0.24
N ALA A 31 2.80 20.53 -0.91
CA ALA A 31 3.39 21.06 -2.16
C ALA A 31 2.37 21.78 -3.06
N THR A 32 1.08 21.77 -2.72
CA THR A 32 0.05 22.51 -3.48
C THR A 32 0.06 24.00 -3.08
N PRO A 33 0.08 24.94 -4.04
CA PRO A 33 0.17 26.39 -3.77
C PRO A 33 -1.06 26.97 -3.04
N GLU A 34 -2.18 26.25 -3.12
CA GLU A 34 -3.43 26.59 -2.48
C GLU A 34 -3.40 25.99 -1.08
N GLY A 35 -3.31 26.83 -0.03
CA GLY A 35 -3.33 26.35 1.35
C GLY A 35 -4.46 25.34 1.55
N THR A 36 -4.10 24.07 1.75
CA THR A 36 -5.03 22.95 1.66
C THR A 36 -6.00 22.99 2.83
N SER A 37 -7.26 23.30 2.52
CA SER A 37 -8.36 23.09 3.48
C SER A 37 -8.36 21.62 3.91
N ILE A 38 -8.64 21.36 5.19
CA ILE A 38 -8.69 19.99 5.76
C ILE A 38 -9.77 19.13 5.07
N PHE A 39 -10.72 19.76 4.38
CA PHE A 39 -11.78 19.11 3.58
C PHE A 39 -11.51 19.09 2.06
N SER A 40 -10.28 19.39 1.63
CA SER A 40 -9.90 19.38 0.22
C SER A 40 -9.73 17.96 -0.33
N LEU A 41 -9.87 17.83 -1.66
CA LEU A 41 -9.58 16.58 -2.37
C LEU A 41 -8.14 16.11 -2.16
N ASP A 42 -7.20 17.04 -1.96
CA ASP A 42 -5.78 16.74 -1.70
C ASP A 42 -5.59 15.98 -0.38
N PHE A 43 -6.37 16.32 0.65
CA PHE A 43 -6.35 15.60 1.93
C PHE A 43 -6.90 14.17 1.79
N LEU A 44 -7.96 14.00 0.99
CA LEU A 44 -8.52 12.69 0.69
C LEU A 44 -7.54 11.83 -0.10
N VAL A 45 -6.87 12.41 -1.10
CA VAL A 45 -5.85 11.73 -1.90
C VAL A 45 -4.65 11.35 -1.02
N ALA A 46 -4.13 12.26 -0.20
CA ALA A 46 -3.05 11.98 0.73
C ALA A 46 -3.41 10.84 1.72
N GLY A 47 -4.63 10.86 2.26
CA GLY A 47 -5.13 9.81 3.15
C GLY A 47 -5.21 8.45 2.45
N ILE A 48 -5.70 8.40 1.22
CA ILE A 48 -5.77 7.17 0.41
C ILE A 48 -4.37 6.61 0.15
N ILE A 49 -3.42 7.46 -0.25
CA ILE A 49 -2.03 7.11 -0.52
C ILE A 49 -1.34 6.58 0.75
N PHE A 50 -1.72 7.07 1.93
CA PHE A 50 -1.15 6.60 3.19
C PHE A 50 -1.79 5.30 3.69
N ILE A 51 -3.12 5.17 3.60
CA ILE A 51 -3.88 4.07 4.22
C ILE A 51 -3.75 2.76 3.43
N ILE A 52 -3.84 2.81 2.10
CA ILE A 52 -3.88 1.58 1.28
C ILE A 52 -2.61 0.76 1.38
N PRO A 53 -1.41 1.37 1.30
CA PRO A 53 -0.18 0.59 1.43
C PRO A 53 -0.02 -0.01 2.84
N LEU A 54 -0.53 0.68 3.86
CA LEU A 54 -0.60 0.15 5.22
C LEU A 54 -1.52 -1.08 5.32
N LEU A 55 -2.64 -1.12 4.57
CA LEU A 55 -3.52 -2.29 4.54
C LEU A 55 -2.82 -3.52 3.96
N VAL A 56 -1.96 -3.34 2.94
CA VAL A 56 -1.15 -4.43 2.38
C VAL A 56 -0.12 -4.96 3.36
N VAL A 57 0.48 -4.08 4.17
CA VAL A 57 1.36 -4.49 5.27
C VAL A 57 0.60 -5.30 6.33
N ILE A 58 -0.57 -4.81 6.75
CA ILE A 58 -1.41 -5.51 7.74
C ILE A 58 -1.78 -6.91 7.24
N LEU A 59 -2.14 -7.04 5.96
CA LEU A 59 -2.38 -8.32 5.28
C LEU A 59 -1.20 -9.28 5.39
N LEU A 60 0.00 -8.77 5.10
CA LEU A 60 1.23 -9.55 5.15
C LEU A 60 1.51 -10.06 6.56
N ILE A 61 1.39 -9.19 7.57
CA ILE A 61 1.58 -9.55 8.98
C ILE A 61 0.53 -10.59 9.41
N LEU A 62 -0.73 -10.40 9.03
CA LEU A 62 -1.82 -11.29 9.41
C LEU A 62 -1.71 -12.67 8.72
N ALA A 63 -1.26 -12.70 7.46
CA ALA A 63 -0.95 -13.95 6.77
C ALA A 63 0.25 -14.68 7.40
N LEU A 64 1.27 -13.94 7.84
CA LEU A 64 2.47 -14.51 8.46
C LEU A 64 2.19 -15.09 9.85
N THR A 65 1.44 -14.37 10.68
CA THR A 65 1.07 -14.80 12.03
C THR A 65 0.21 -16.06 12.00
N ARG A 66 -0.64 -16.21 10.97
CA ARG A 66 -1.49 -17.39 10.76
C ARG A 66 -0.82 -18.54 10.00
N ASN A 67 0.49 -18.47 9.72
CA ASN A 67 1.23 -19.45 8.91
C ASN A 67 0.59 -19.74 7.53
N ALA A 68 -0.18 -18.80 7.00
CA ALA A 68 -0.97 -19.00 5.79
C ALA A 68 -0.11 -18.71 4.55
N MET A 69 0.89 -19.57 4.28
CA MET A 69 1.99 -19.29 3.34
C MET A 69 1.52 -18.89 1.93
N LYS A 70 0.44 -19.49 1.39
CA LYS A 70 -0.15 -19.07 0.11
C LYS A 70 -0.54 -17.59 0.08
N TRP A 71 -1.01 -17.05 1.19
CA TRP A 71 -1.41 -15.65 1.33
C TRP A 71 -0.23 -14.73 1.59
N VAL A 72 0.83 -15.23 2.24
CA VAL A 72 2.09 -14.51 2.38
C VAL A 72 2.67 -14.18 1.00
N TYR A 73 2.75 -15.16 0.09
CA TYR A 73 3.22 -14.91 -1.28
C TYR A 73 2.33 -13.94 -2.07
N ARG A 74 1.00 -14.03 -1.91
CA ARG A 74 0.07 -13.07 -2.52
C ARG A 74 0.25 -11.66 -1.95
N GLY A 75 0.48 -11.55 -0.64
CA GLY A 75 0.80 -10.29 0.03
C GLY A 75 2.08 -9.67 -0.50
N TYR A 76 3.15 -10.46 -0.69
CA TYR A 76 4.37 -9.96 -1.31
C TYR A 76 4.15 -9.50 -2.75
N MET A 77 3.39 -10.25 -3.55
CA MET A 77 3.08 -9.86 -4.92
C MET A 77 2.32 -8.52 -4.97
N LEU A 78 1.35 -8.34 -4.07
CA LEU A 78 0.60 -7.09 -3.95
C LEU A 78 1.49 -5.92 -3.50
N ALA A 79 2.33 -6.12 -2.49
CA ALA A 79 3.27 -5.12 -2.01
C ALA A 79 4.23 -4.66 -3.10
N THR A 80 4.73 -5.58 -3.93
CA THR A 80 5.58 -5.24 -5.07
C THR A 80 4.83 -4.45 -6.13
N LEU A 81 3.58 -4.86 -6.46
CA LEU A 81 2.76 -4.15 -7.45
C LEU A 81 2.40 -2.74 -6.99
N GLU A 82 2.09 -2.58 -5.70
CA GLU A 82 1.82 -1.27 -5.10
C GLU A 82 3.06 -0.38 -5.11
N MET A 83 4.23 -0.92 -4.77
CA MET A 83 5.49 -0.19 -4.90
C MET A 83 5.76 0.28 -6.33
N LEU A 84 5.47 -0.56 -7.34
CA LEU A 84 5.60 -0.15 -8.74
C LEU A 84 4.64 0.99 -9.11
N VAL A 85 3.41 0.96 -8.60
CA VAL A 85 2.43 2.05 -8.80
C VAL A 85 2.91 3.35 -8.13
N LEU A 86 3.38 3.27 -6.88
CA LEU A 86 3.89 4.43 -6.14
C LEU A 86 5.15 5.03 -6.77
N VAL A 87 6.12 4.20 -7.17
CA VAL A 87 7.34 4.64 -7.87
C VAL A 87 7.00 5.21 -9.25
N GLY A 88 6.09 4.56 -9.96
CA GLY A 88 5.57 5.05 -11.24
C GLY A 88 4.97 6.44 -11.12
N LEU A 89 4.28 6.75 -10.02
CA LEU A 89 3.74 8.09 -9.78
C LEU A 89 4.82 9.14 -9.53
N VAL A 90 5.90 8.79 -8.83
CA VAL A 90 6.98 9.74 -8.52
C VAL A 90 7.82 10.06 -9.76
N TYR A 91 8.07 9.07 -10.62
CA TYR A 91 9.06 9.19 -11.70
C TYR A 91 8.49 9.21 -13.11
N ALA A 92 7.38 8.52 -13.35
CA ALA A 92 6.70 8.61 -14.63
C ALA A 92 5.61 9.67 -14.49
N SER A 93 5.60 10.63 -15.41
CA SER A 93 4.53 11.62 -15.58
C SER A 93 3.25 10.93 -16.07
N LEU A 94 2.78 9.93 -15.33
CA LEU A 94 1.58 9.16 -15.62
C LEU A 94 0.35 10.06 -15.45
N PRO A 95 -0.64 9.94 -16.35
CA PRO A 95 -1.91 10.61 -16.17
C PRO A 95 -2.53 10.21 -14.81
N PHE A 96 -2.98 11.20 -14.04
CA PHE A 96 -3.63 11.02 -12.74
C PHE A 96 -4.75 9.96 -12.76
N THR A 97 -5.45 9.82 -13.88
CA THR A 97 -6.49 8.80 -14.09
C THR A 97 -5.98 7.36 -14.01
N LEU A 98 -4.82 7.04 -14.59
CA LEU A 98 -4.24 5.70 -14.52
C LEU A 98 -3.79 5.37 -13.09
N PHE A 99 -3.37 6.38 -12.34
CA PHE A 99 -3.03 6.25 -10.94
C PHE A 99 -4.25 5.90 -10.07
N VAL A 100 -5.34 6.66 -10.20
CA VAL A 100 -6.59 6.40 -9.45
C VAL A 100 -7.09 4.98 -9.73
N ILE A 101 -7.06 4.54 -11.00
CA ILE A 101 -7.44 3.17 -11.37
C ILE A 101 -6.51 2.15 -10.71
N GLY A 102 -5.19 2.36 -10.73
CA GLY A 102 -4.22 1.48 -10.09
C GLY A 102 -4.46 1.33 -8.59
N ILE A 103 -4.66 2.44 -7.90
CA ILE A 103 -4.98 2.47 -6.47
C ILE A 103 -6.27 1.72 -6.16
N VAL A 104 -7.33 1.95 -6.94
CA VAL A 104 -8.63 1.29 -6.74
C VAL A 104 -8.49 -0.22 -6.92
N VAL A 105 -7.76 -0.66 -7.95
CA VAL A 105 -7.51 -2.09 -8.20
C VAL A 105 -6.74 -2.73 -7.05
N VAL A 106 -5.64 -2.10 -6.60
CA VAL A 106 -4.86 -2.59 -5.45
C VAL A 106 -5.72 -2.66 -4.19
N SER A 107 -6.54 -1.63 -3.94
CA SER A 107 -7.46 -1.59 -2.79
C SER A 107 -8.46 -2.74 -2.79
N ILE A 108 -9.10 -2.99 -3.93
CA ILE A 108 -10.10 -4.07 -4.06
C ILE A 108 -9.45 -5.43 -3.80
N ILE A 109 -8.27 -5.67 -4.39
CA ILE A 109 -7.57 -6.95 -4.22
C ILE A 109 -7.12 -7.13 -2.77
N SER A 110 -6.64 -6.06 -2.12
CA SER A 110 -6.25 -6.08 -0.71
C SER A 110 -7.44 -6.37 0.20
N ILE A 111 -8.56 -5.65 0.07
CA ILE A 111 -9.76 -5.88 0.89
C ILE A 111 -10.30 -7.31 0.70
N PHE A 112 -10.32 -7.80 -0.54
CA PHE A 112 -10.75 -9.18 -0.81
C PHE A 112 -9.78 -10.21 -0.23
N GLY A 113 -8.48 -9.94 -0.30
CA GLY A 113 -7.44 -10.71 0.36
C GLY A 113 -7.67 -10.83 1.87
N ILE A 114 -8.00 -9.72 2.54
CA ILE A 114 -8.22 -9.70 4.01
C ILE A 114 -9.36 -10.64 4.35
N ARG A 115 -10.51 -10.49 3.66
CA ARG A 115 -11.68 -11.35 3.90
C ARG A 115 -11.36 -12.84 3.75
N GLN A 116 -10.52 -13.21 2.78
CA GLN A 116 -10.18 -14.60 2.51
C GLN A 116 -9.18 -15.18 3.52
N VAL A 117 -8.22 -14.38 3.99
CA VAL A 117 -7.30 -14.77 5.07
C VAL A 117 -8.05 -14.93 6.40
N THR A 118 -9.05 -14.08 6.66
CA THR A 118 -9.83 -14.12 7.89
C THR A 118 -10.84 -15.28 7.93
N LYS A 119 -11.51 -15.61 6.81
CA LYS A 119 -12.51 -16.69 6.74
C LYS A 119 -11.95 -18.12 6.80
N ARG A 120 -10.65 -18.31 6.59
CA ARG A 120 -10.00 -19.64 6.60
C ARG A 120 -9.38 -20.03 7.96
N SER A 121 -9.53 -19.20 9.00
CA SER A 121 -9.30 -19.59 10.40
C SER A 121 -10.61 -20.01 11.05
#